data_AF-B0F1A3-F1
#
_entry.id   AF-B0F1A3-F1
#
_cell.length_a   1.000
_cell.length_b   1.000
_cell.length_c   1.000
_cell.angle_alpha   90.00
_cell.angle_beta   90.00
_cell.angle_gamma   90.00
#
_symmetry.space_group_name_H-M   'P 1'
#
loop_
_entity.id
_entity.type
_entity.pdbx_description
1 polymer ?
#
loop_
_entity_poly.entity_id
_entity_poly.type
_entity_poly.pdbx_seq_one_letter_code
_entity_poly.pdbx_strand_id
1 'polypeptide(L)'
;ATTVIKKMLDNTQLPPHHIDEVIIGNVLHAGLGQNIARQIAIHSGIPNEKTAFTVDMVCGSGLKAIQLAAQSILLGDAKIIIAGGVENMSQAPYVCQSNRFGSRLGNSELIDTLVHDGLTDAFSKTHMGITAENVANKYQISREEQ
;
A
#
# COMPACT_ATOMS: atom_id res chain seq x y z
N ALA A 1 -5.18 9.43 3.20
CA ALA A 1 -4.04 10.15 2.58
C ALA A 1 -4.40 11.52 2.04
N THR A 2 -5.42 11.68 1.19
CA THR A 2 -5.81 12.99 0.61
C THR A 2 -5.96 14.09 1.66
N THR A 3 -6.69 13.83 2.74
CA THR A 3 -6.87 14.77 3.87
C THR A 3 -5.55 15.16 4.52
N VAL A 4 -4.64 14.18 4.71
CA VAL A 4 -3.32 14.40 5.31
C VAL A 4 -2.47 15.29 4.42
N ILE A 5 -2.43 15.01 3.12
CA ILE A 5 -1.66 15.81 2.15
C ILE A 5 -2.21 17.23 2.06
N LYS A 6 -3.54 17.41 1.98
CA LYS A 6 -4.13 18.75 1.98
C LYS A 6 -3.72 19.53 3.23
N LYS A 7 -3.86 18.92 4.40
CA LYS A 7 -3.47 19.55 5.66
C LYS A 7 -1.97 19.86 5.73
N MET A 8 -1.13 18.99 5.17
CA MET A 8 0.32 19.22 5.08
C MET A 8 0.64 20.42 4.18
N LEU A 9 0.02 20.50 3.00
CA LEU A 9 0.20 21.63 2.06
C LEU A 9 -0.27 22.94 2.69
N ASP A 10 -1.43 22.94 3.36
CA ASP A 10 -1.97 24.10 4.08
C ASP A 10 -1.02 24.56 5.19
N ASN A 11 -0.52 23.62 6.01
CA ASN A 11 0.36 23.94 7.14
C ASN A 11 1.74 24.43 6.69
N THR A 12 2.26 23.92 5.57
CA THR A 12 3.58 24.29 5.03
C THR A 12 3.52 25.50 4.11
N GLN A 13 2.32 25.93 3.71
CA GLN A 13 2.08 26.93 2.67
C GLN A 13 2.79 26.58 1.35
N LEU A 14 3.05 25.30 1.10
CA LEU A 14 3.74 24.83 -0.08
C LEU A 14 2.76 24.77 -1.26
N PRO A 15 3.01 25.52 -2.35
CA PRO A 15 2.13 25.46 -3.51
C PRO A 15 2.14 24.06 -4.16
N PRO A 16 0.98 23.47 -4.49
CA PRO A 16 0.92 22.11 -5.05
C PRO A 16 1.71 21.91 -6.35
N HIS A 17 1.90 22.96 -7.16
CA HIS A 17 2.64 22.90 -8.42
C HIS A 17 4.16 22.73 -8.23
N HIS A 18 4.68 22.98 -7.03
CA HIS A 18 6.08 22.70 -6.70
C HIS A 18 6.34 21.20 -6.42
N ILE A 19 5.31 20.40 -6.20
CA ILE A 19 5.48 18.95 -6.06
C ILE A 19 5.83 18.37 -7.43
N ASP A 20 6.90 17.60 -7.51
CA ASP A 20 7.34 16.95 -8.74
C ASP A 20 6.67 15.56 -8.87
N GLU A 21 6.61 14.83 -7.76
CA GLU A 21 6.11 13.45 -7.74
C GLU A 21 5.39 13.09 -6.41
N VAL A 22 4.49 12.11 -6.48
CA VAL A 22 3.79 11.54 -5.32
C VAL A 22 3.96 10.02 -5.30
N ILE A 23 4.55 9.48 -4.22
CA ILE A 23 4.81 8.06 -4.06
C ILE A 23 4.06 7.55 -2.84
N ILE A 24 3.09 6.65 -3.04
CA ILE A 24 2.26 6.13 -1.94
C ILE A 24 2.38 4.62 -1.85
N GLY A 25 2.77 4.14 -0.68
CA GLY A 25 2.67 2.74 -0.30
C GLY A 25 1.21 2.33 -0.09
N ASN A 26 0.78 1.24 -0.71
CA ASN A 26 -0.52 0.59 -0.47
C ASN A 26 -0.37 -0.91 -0.82
N VAL A 27 -1.11 -1.79 -0.16
CA VAL A 27 -1.01 -3.24 -0.36
C VAL A 27 -2.32 -3.81 -0.88
N LEU A 28 -3.46 -3.43 -0.27
CA LEU A 28 -4.77 -3.98 -0.63
C LEU A 28 -5.41 -3.20 -1.80
N HIS A 29 -4.87 -3.38 -3.01
CA HIS A 29 -5.25 -2.58 -4.19
C HIS A 29 -6.59 -2.97 -4.82
N ALA A 30 -7.12 -4.14 -4.44
CA ALA A 30 -8.29 -4.73 -5.09
C ALA A 30 -9.49 -3.79 -5.05
N GLY A 31 -10.05 -3.48 -6.22
CA GLY A 31 -11.25 -2.65 -6.35
C GLY A 31 -11.06 -1.14 -6.12
N LEU A 32 -9.83 -0.67 -5.82
CA LEU A 32 -9.57 0.75 -5.57
C LEU A 32 -9.51 1.62 -6.85
N GLY A 33 -9.55 0.99 -8.02
CA GLY A 33 -9.39 1.67 -9.31
C GLY A 33 -7.93 1.87 -9.70
N GLN A 34 -7.69 2.62 -10.77
CA GLN A 34 -6.33 2.83 -11.29
C GLN A 34 -5.51 3.69 -10.33
N ASN A 35 -4.33 3.21 -9.94
CA ASN A 35 -3.25 3.95 -9.28
C ASN A 35 -3.75 4.88 -8.14
N ILE A 36 -3.87 4.34 -6.92
CA ILE A 36 -4.38 5.11 -5.79
C ILE A 36 -3.50 6.31 -5.43
N ALA A 37 -2.18 6.25 -5.67
CA ALA A 37 -1.30 7.40 -5.47
C ALA A 37 -1.70 8.56 -6.37
N ARG A 38 -2.06 8.27 -7.63
CA ARG A 38 -2.55 9.26 -8.58
C ARG A 38 -3.90 9.84 -8.16
N GLN A 39 -4.83 8.99 -7.73
CA GLN A 39 -6.12 9.47 -7.20
C GLN A 39 -5.91 10.40 -6.01
N ILE A 40 -5.03 10.03 -5.08
CA ILE A 40 -4.68 10.87 -3.93
C ILE A 40 -4.09 12.20 -4.38
N ALA A 41 -3.11 12.19 -5.30
CA ALA A 41 -2.46 13.39 -5.80
C ALA A 41 -3.46 14.39 -6.39
N ILE A 42 -4.31 13.94 -7.31
CA ILE A 42 -5.32 14.78 -7.97
C ILE A 42 -6.34 15.31 -6.95
N HIS A 43 -6.87 14.44 -6.08
CA HIS A 43 -7.82 14.89 -5.07
C HIS A 43 -7.20 15.84 -4.04
N SER A 44 -5.88 15.83 -3.87
CA SER A 44 -5.11 16.75 -3.03
C SER A 44 -4.76 18.08 -3.70
N GLY A 45 -5.14 18.28 -4.97
CA GLY A 45 -4.90 19.52 -5.71
C GLY A 45 -3.53 19.59 -6.40
N ILE A 46 -2.83 18.45 -6.52
CA ILE A 46 -1.57 18.38 -7.26
C ILE A 46 -1.89 18.37 -8.76
N PRO A 47 -1.19 19.17 -9.59
CA PRO A 47 -1.52 19.31 -11.01
C PRO A 47 -1.42 18.01 -11.82
N ASN A 48 -2.17 17.96 -12.93
CA ASN A 48 -2.27 16.75 -13.77
C ASN A 48 -0.94 16.41 -14.46
N GLU A 49 -0.10 17.38 -14.73
CA GLU A 49 1.22 17.21 -15.36
C GLU A 49 2.26 16.56 -14.44
N LYS A 50 2.00 16.48 -13.12
CA LYS A 50 2.91 15.84 -12.16
C LYS A 50 2.76 14.32 -12.12
N THR A 51 3.80 13.61 -11.72
CA THR A 51 3.78 12.13 -11.69
C THR A 51 3.29 11.61 -10.33
N ALA A 52 2.71 10.42 -10.33
CA ALA A 52 2.34 9.72 -9.11
C ALA A 52 2.29 8.22 -9.34
N PHE A 53 2.80 7.42 -8.41
CA PHE A 53 2.73 5.97 -8.49
C PHE A 53 2.59 5.30 -7.13
N THR A 54 1.96 4.13 -7.15
CA THR A 54 1.78 3.29 -5.97
C THR A 54 2.90 2.26 -5.91
N VAL A 55 3.46 2.05 -4.72
CA VAL A 55 4.48 1.02 -4.46
C VAL A 55 3.93 -0.01 -3.47
N ASP A 56 4.24 -1.28 -3.70
CA ASP A 56 3.89 -2.38 -2.81
C ASP A 56 5.16 -3.14 -2.39
N MET A 57 5.41 -3.14 -1.09
CA MET A 57 6.39 -3.94 -0.38
C MET A 57 5.75 -4.46 0.92
N VAL A 58 4.46 -4.86 0.86
CA VAL A 58 3.63 -5.30 2.00
C VAL A 58 3.75 -4.29 3.15
N CYS A 59 4.08 -4.74 4.37
CA CYS A 59 4.24 -3.88 5.55
C CYS A 59 5.29 -2.77 5.38
N GLY A 60 6.26 -2.97 4.47
CA GLY A 60 7.33 -2.01 4.19
C GLY A 60 6.96 -0.92 3.18
N SER A 61 5.79 -0.97 2.56
CA SER A 61 5.41 -0.10 1.43
C SER A 61 5.57 1.40 1.71
N GLY A 62 5.10 1.85 2.88
CA GLY A 62 5.19 3.26 3.26
C GLY A 62 6.64 3.73 3.43
N LEU A 63 7.50 2.91 4.03
CA LEU A 63 8.93 3.22 4.18
C LEU A 63 9.66 3.13 2.84
N LYS A 64 9.28 2.17 1.99
CA LYS A 64 9.85 2.03 0.65
C LYS A 64 9.56 3.26 -0.22
N ALA A 65 8.36 3.84 -0.11
CA ALA A 65 8.02 5.08 -0.78
C ALA A 65 8.99 6.22 -0.41
N ILE A 66 9.33 6.35 0.88
CA ILE A 66 10.30 7.36 1.36
C ILE A 66 11.71 7.09 0.79
N GLN A 67 12.14 5.82 0.78
CA GLN A 67 13.44 5.47 0.18
C GLN A 67 13.51 5.82 -1.31
N LEU A 68 12.45 5.53 -2.07
CA LEU A 68 12.38 5.86 -3.50
C LEU A 68 12.41 7.38 -3.72
N ALA A 69 11.69 8.15 -2.89
CA ALA A 69 11.72 9.61 -2.96
C ALA A 69 13.13 10.16 -2.68
N ALA A 70 13.81 9.67 -1.64
CA ALA A 70 15.17 10.07 -1.33
C ALA A 70 16.14 9.74 -2.47
N GLN A 71 16.00 8.58 -3.11
CA GLN A 71 16.81 8.19 -4.26
C GLN A 71 16.61 9.14 -5.45
N SER A 72 15.37 9.49 -5.78
CA SER A 72 15.06 10.43 -6.86
C SER A 72 15.64 11.83 -6.60
N ILE A 73 15.56 12.32 -5.36
CA ILE A 73 16.18 13.60 -4.96
C ILE A 73 17.71 13.54 -5.08
N LEU A 74 18.33 12.45 -4.61
CA LEU A 74 19.80 12.27 -4.68
C LEU A 74 20.32 12.19 -6.11
N LEU A 75 19.55 11.61 -7.03
CA LEU A 75 19.89 11.53 -8.46
C LEU A 75 19.63 12.85 -9.21
N GLY A 76 18.89 13.78 -8.60
CA GLY A 76 18.54 15.06 -9.20
C GLY A 76 17.32 15.02 -10.12
N ASP A 77 16.57 13.91 -10.12
CA ASP A 77 15.38 13.72 -10.96
C ASP A 77 14.17 14.54 -10.48
N ALA A 78 14.10 14.82 -9.18
CA ALA A 78 13.05 15.62 -8.55
C ALA A 78 13.59 16.42 -7.37
N LYS A 79 12.89 17.51 -7.00
CA LYS A 79 13.25 18.38 -5.88
C LYS A 79 12.31 18.24 -4.70
N ILE A 80 11.01 18.09 -4.97
CA ILE A 80 10.00 17.95 -3.93
C ILE A 80 9.08 16.79 -4.24
N ILE A 81 9.06 15.81 -3.35
CA ILE A 81 8.27 14.59 -3.49
C ILE A 81 7.43 14.42 -2.24
N ILE A 82 6.16 14.04 -2.41
CA ILE A 82 5.33 13.57 -1.30
C ILE A 82 5.43 12.05 -1.25
N ALA A 83 5.92 11.52 -0.13
CA ALA A 83 6.05 10.08 0.08
C ALA A 83 5.37 9.63 1.37
N GLY A 84 4.83 8.42 1.37
CA GLY A 84 4.22 7.83 2.57
C GLY A 84 3.44 6.55 2.26
N GLY A 85 2.45 6.23 3.09
CA GLY A 85 1.59 5.08 2.89
C GLY A 85 0.13 5.36 3.25
N VAL A 86 -0.77 4.54 2.72
CA VAL A 86 -2.20 4.55 3.04
C VAL A 86 -2.74 3.13 3.02
N GLU A 87 -3.64 2.82 3.92
CA GLU A 87 -4.33 1.53 3.90
C GLU A 87 -5.73 1.65 4.51
N ASN A 88 -6.65 0.81 4.05
CA ASN A 88 -7.96 0.61 4.69
C ASN A 88 -8.33 -0.87 4.67
N MET A 89 -7.84 -1.62 5.67
CA MET A 89 -8.08 -3.05 5.80
C MET A 89 -9.58 -3.39 5.92
N SER A 90 -10.38 -2.52 6.55
CA SER A 90 -11.82 -2.72 6.71
C SER A 90 -12.62 -2.66 5.41
N GLN A 91 -12.03 -2.13 4.33
CA GLN A 91 -12.66 -2.04 3.01
C GLN A 91 -12.09 -3.04 2.00
N ALA A 92 -11.25 -3.98 2.44
CA ALA A 92 -10.72 -5.02 1.58
C ALA A 92 -11.87 -5.89 1.01
N PRO A 93 -11.98 -6.03 -0.31
CA PRO A 93 -13.06 -6.81 -0.91
C PRO A 93 -12.81 -8.32 -0.81
N TYR A 94 -13.87 -9.10 -1.03
CA TYR A 94 -13.72 -10.50 -1.43
C TYR A 94 -13.59 -10.59 -2.95
N VAL A 95 -12.79 -11.54 -3.44
CA VAL A 95 -12.65 -11.82 -4.87
C VAL A 95 -13.02 -13.27 -5.18
N CYS A 96 -13.62 -13.49 -6.35
CA CYS A 96 -13.90 -14.83 -6.88
C CYS A 96 -13.16 -14.98 -8.21
N GLN A 97 -12.04 -15.71 -8.19
CA GLN A 97 -11.14 -15.78 -9.35
C GLN A 97 -11.77 -16.48 -10.57
N SER A 98 -12.67 -17.44 -10.34
CA SER A 98 -13.34 -18.17 -11.41
C SER A 98 -14.42 -17.36 -12.13
N ASN A 99 -14.95 -16.28 -11.53
CA ASN A 99 -16.10 -15.55 -12.07
C ASN A 99 -15.88 -14.95 -13.45
N ARG A 100 -14.65 -14.64 -13.85
CA ARG A 100 -14.38 -14.06 -15.18
C ARG A 100 -14.81 -14.98 -16.33
N PHE A 101 -14.66 -16.29 -16.15
CA PHE A 101 -15.01 -17.30 -17.17
C PHE A 101 -16.07 -18.31 -16.69
N GLY A 102 -16.49 -18.20 -15.43
CA GLY A 102 -17.44 -19.08 -14.77
C GLY A 102 -16.79 -20.36 -14.23
N SER A 103 -17.37 -20.89 -13.15
CA SER A 103 -16.90 -22.13 -12.49
C SER A 103 -17.44 -23.42 -13.12
N ARG A 104 -18.31 -23.30 -14.15
CA ARG A 104 -19.01 -24.38 -14.86
C ARG A 104 -19.91 -25.27 -13.98
N LEU A 105 -19.36 -26.01 -13.03
CA LEU A 105 -20.06 -26.93 -12.13
C LEU A 105 -19.24 -27.13 -10.85
N GLY A 106 -19.87 -27.07 -9.67
CA GLY A 106 -19.21 -27.26 -8.37
C GLY A 106 -19.08 -25.97 -7.56
N ASN A 107 -18.41 -26.07 -6.41
CA ASN A 107 -18.24 -24.94 -5.49
C ASN A 107 -17.28 -23.89 -6.06
N SER A 108 -17.53 -22.63 -5.72
CA SER A 108 -16.63 -21.50 -6.02
C SER A 108 -16.17 -20.88 -4.70
N GLU A 109 -14.91 -20.50 -4.63
CA GLU A 109 -14.33 -19.87 -3.44
C GLU A 109 -14.45 -18.35 -3.52
N LEU A 110 -14.86 -17.74 -2.41
CA LEU A 110 -14.72 -16.31 -2.16
C LEU A 110 -13.46 -16.10 -1.33
N ILE A 111 -12.46 -15.50 -1.94
CA ILE A 111 -11.15 -15.25 -1.35
C ILE A 111 -11.18 -13.89 -0.67
N ASP A 112 -10.86 -13.85 0.62
CA ASP A 112 -10.67 -12.62 1.37
C ASP A 112 -9.34 -11.97 0.97
N THR A 113 -9.38 -10.82 0.30
CA THR A 113 -8.14 -10.14 -0.15
C THR A 113 -7.30 -9.61 1.00
N LEU A 114 -7.90 -9.29 2.15
CA LEU A 114 -7.14 -8.88 3.33
C LEU A 114 -6.18 -10.00 3.76
N VAL A 115 -6.74 -11.21 3.88
CA VAL A 115 -5.99 -12.38 4.32
C VAL A 115 -5.04 -12.87 3.23
N HIS A 116 -5.54 -12.96 2.00
CA HIS A 116 -4.80 -13.53 0.88
C HIS A 116 -3.66 -12.63 0.40
N ASP A 117 -3.91 -11.33 0.20
CA ASP A 117 -2.93 -10.41 -0.39
C ASP A 117 -2.03 -9.75 0.69
N GLY A 118 -2.52 -9.63 1.93
CA GLY A 118 -1.81 -8.90 2.99
C GLY A 118 -1.23 -9.76 4.13
N LEU A 119 -1.87 -10.87 4.49
CA LEU A 119 -1.59 -11.56 5.77
C LEU A 119 -1.21 -13.04 5.63
N THR A 120 -1.09 -13.56 4.42
CA THR A 120 -0.71 -14.95 4.16
C THR A 120 0.57 -15.00 3.36
N ASP A 121 1.52 -15.82 3.81
CA ASP A 121 2.76 -16.03 3.09
C ASP A 121 2.47 -16.74 1.77
N ALA A 122 2.87 -16.13 0.65
CA ALA A 122 2.58 -16.64 -0.67
C ALA A 122 3.25 -18.01 -0.95
N PHE A 123 4.32 -18.35 -0.23
CA PHE A 123 5.12 -19.55 -0.45
C PHE A 123 4.70 -20.72 0.45
N SER A 124 4.65 -20.51 1.76
CA SER A 124 4.29 -21.52 2.75
C SER A 124 2.78 -21.68 2.92
N LYS A 125 1.97 -20.73 2.42
CA LYS A 125 0.51 -20.70 2.60
C LYS A 125 0.08 -20.63 4.06
N THR A 126 0.93 -20.09 4.92
CA THR A 126 0.65 -19.90 6.34
C THR A 126 0.38 -18.43 6.65
N HIS A 127 -0.50 -18.18 7.62
CA HIS A 127 -0.80 -16.84 8.08
C HIS A 127 0.43 -16.21 8.76
N MET A 128 0.62 -14.89 8.66
CA MET A 128 1.75 -14.17 9.28
C MET A 128 1.86 -14.40 10.79
N GLY A 129 0.74 -14.65 11.47
CA GLY A 129 0.76 -15.03 12.89
C GLY A 129 1.58 -16.30 13.16
N ILE A 130 1.58 -17.26 12.24
CA ILE A 130 2.37 -18.49 12.37
C ILE A 130 3.87 -18.20 12.20
N THR A 131 4.24 -17.23 11.37
CA THR A 131 5.65 -16.84 11.24
C THR A 131 6.16 -16.21 12.54
N ALA A 132 5.32 -15.44 13.24
CA ALA A 132 5.62 -14.94 14.58
C ALA A 132 5.78 -16.08 15.60
N GLU A 133 4.89 -17.08 15.61
CA GLU A 133 5.02 -18.26 16.47
C GLU A 133 6.30 -19.07 16.19
N ASN A 134 6.70 -19.18 14.93
CA ASN A 134 7.95 -19.85 14.56
C ASN A 134 9.18 -19.12 15.13
N VAL A 135 9.16 -17.78 15.13
CA VAL A 135 10.20 -16.96 15.74
C VAL A 135 10.18 -17.11 17.26
N ALA A 136 9.01 -17.02 17.90
CA ALA A 136 8.86 -17.19 19.34
C ALA A 136 9.42 -18.54 19.82
N ASN A 137 9.05 -19.64 19.13
CA ASN A 137 9.56 -20.98 19.44
C ASN A 137 11.07 -21.11 19.21
N LYS A 138 11.60 -20.53 18.12
CA LYS A 138 13.04 -20.60 17.80
C LYS A 138 13.90 -19.86 18.82
N TYR A 139 13.43 -18.69 19.28
CA TYR A 139 14.15 -17.83 20.22
C TYR A 139 13.69 -18.00 21.67
N GLN A 140 12.79 -18.95 21.94
CA GLN A 140 12.26 -19.28 23.27
C GLN A 140 11.64 -18.06 23.98
N ILE A 141 10.88 -17.25 23.24
CA ILE A 141 10.17 -16.08 23.76
C ILE A 141 8.85 -16.56 24.38
N SER A 142 8.67 -16.37 25.68
CA SER A 142 7.48 -16.83 26.40
C SER A 142 6.23 -16.04 26.01
N ARG A 143 5.06 -16.49 26.46
CA ARG A 143 3.80 -15.76 26.24
C ARG A 143 3.75 -14.47 27.06
N GLU A 144 4.38 -14.45 28.23
CA GLU A 144 4.46 -13.28 29.10
C GLU A 144 5.38 -12.19 28.53
N GLU A 145 6.32 -12.55 27.65
CA GLU A 145 7.24 -11.62 26.99
C GLU A 145 6.68 -10.98 25.71
N GLN A 146 5.59 -11.51 25.15
CA GLN A 146 4.92 -11.03 23.93
C GLN A 146 3.85 -9.98 24.24
#